data_AF-A0A162QB72-F1
#
_entry.id   AF-A0A162QB72-F1
#
_cell.length_a   1.000
_cell.length_b   1.000
_cell.length_c   1.000
_cell.angle_alpha   90.00
_cell.angle_beta   90.00
_cell.angle_gamma   90.00
#
_symmetry.space_group_name_H-M   'P 1'
#
loop_
_entity.id
_entity.type
_entity.pdbx_description
1 polymer ?
#
loop_
_entity_poly.entity_id
_entity_poly.type
_entity_poly.pdbx_seq_one_letter_code
_entity_poly.pdbx_strand_id
1 'polypeptide(L)'
;MHALRKLGMEDCAENIEGINCFGYSVYRDGEIVELPYNKDPTTGKQARGIAFHHGRFIQNLRKSATNTKNVTVKEMTVSRLLTEDIGEKVIGVVASVKDGKEEKIYAPLTLVADGIFSKFRREFTDRQTNVMSHFVGFLIHDFELPYSQKGFVAIAKPSPILMYQIAPHDTRVLVDVPGELPKVSTGELKKYMEDVVCPQLPANMREKFMEAVQTERLRPMPSGFLPPAINQRDGSILLGDALNVRSPLTGGGMTVALEDVLTCHELLSKKNIPSFTDSDLIIQAMDAFHWKRKSYSAVINVLAMSLYSVFAAQTSDMLVIQKGCFEYFKLGGNCIAGPIDLLAGMNHSPLALIYHFYRVAMYAIFIMIRDGGILGLPQSLYSAFTVFFTACVTILPFLWGELKG
;
A
#
# COMPACT_ATOMS: atom_id res chain seq x y z
N MET A 1 7.67 9.23 -5.91
CA MET A 1 8.73 10.07 -6.52
C MET A 1 8.36 11.55 -6.55
N HIS A 2 7.19 11.94 -7.07
CA HIS A 2 6.75 13.34 -7.12
C HIS A 2 6.90 14.11 -5.79
N ALA A 3 6.32 13.60 -4.69
CA ALA A 3 6.48 14.19 -3.37
C ALA A 3 7.94 14.38 -2.95
N LEU A 4 8.81 13.40 -3.19
CA LEU A 4 10.25 13.51 -2.86
C LEU A 4 10.91 14.66 -3.63
N ARG A 5 10.58 14.86 -4.92
CA ARG A 5 11.11 15.98 -5.69
C ARG A 5 10.67 17.32 -5.11
N LYS A 6 9.38 17.45 -4.79
CA LYS A 6 8.82 18.67 -4.19
C LYS A 6 9.42 18.97 -2.81
N LEU A 7 9.74 17.94 -2.04
CA LEU A 7 10.42 18.05 -0.75
C LEU A 7 11.94 18.30 -0.88
N GLY A 8 12.50 18.25 -2.10
CA GLY A 8 13.95 18.36 -2.31
C GLY A 8 14.74 17.15 -1.80
N MET A 9 14.11 15.98 -1.76
CA MET A 9 14.67 14.73 -1.21
C MET A 9 14.75 13.60 -2.25
N GLU A 10 14.75 13.91 -3.55
CA GLU A 10 14.83 12.91 -4.63
C GLU A 10 16.10 12.05 -4.51
N ASP A 11 17.23 12.68 -4.22
CA ASP A 11 18.54 12.03 -4.04
C ASP A 11 18.54 10.93 -2.99
N CYS A 12 17.61 10.96 -2.02
CA CYS A 12 17.51 9.91 -1.01
C CYS A 12 17.12 8.54 -1.62
N ALA A 13 16.41 8.55 -2.76
CA ALA A 13 16.05 7.37 -3.52
C ALA A 13 17.07 7.02 -4.62
N GLU A 14 18.11 7.83 -4.81
CA GLU A 14 19.17 7.59 -5.79
C GLU A 14 20.39 6.91 -5.17
N ASN A 15 21.22 6.28 -5.99
CA ASN A 15 22.47 5.62 -5.58
C ASN A 15 22.30 4.56 -4.47
N ILE A 16 21.13 3.93 -4.36
CA ILE A 16 20.82 2.82 -3.43
C ILE A 16 20.72 1.46 -4.13
N GLU A 17 21.23 1.38 -5.36
CA GLU A 17 21.08 0.26 -6.29
C GLU A 17 19.60 -0.07 -6.60
N GLY A 18 18.70 0.90 -6.41
CA GLY A 18 17.30 0.73 -6.73
C GLY A 18 17.09 0.53 -8.23
N ILE A 19 16.08 -0.28 -8.57
CA ILE A 19 15.70 -0.58 -9.95
C ILE A 19 14.54 0.33 -10.35
N ASN A 20 14.68 0.99 -11.50
CA ASN A 20 13.58 1.73 -12.10
C ASN A 20 12.47 0.76 -12.51
N CYS A 21 11.22 1.11 -12.21
CA CYS A 21 10.06 0.31 -12.59
C CYS A 21 9.18 1.09 -13.58
N PHE A 22 8.88 0.49 -14.72
CA PHE A 22 8.11 1.10 -15.81
C PHE A 22 6.74 0.45 -16.03
N GLY A 23 6.23 -0.26 -15.04
CA GLY A 23 4.90 -0.87 -15.05
C GLY A 23 4.89 -2.22 -14.35
N TYR A 24 3.90 -3.03 -14.70
CA TYR A 24 3.72 -4.39 -14.20
C TYR A 24 3.49 -5.38 -15.34
N SER A 25 3.54 -6.66 -15.02
CA SER A 25 3.02 -7.75 -15.81
C SER A 25 2.14 -8.63 -14.92
N VAL A 26 0.95 -8.98 -15.39
CA VAL A 26 0.00 -9.83 -14.65
C VAL A 26 -0.05 -11.20 -15.30
N TYR A 27 0.14 -12.25 -14.51
CA TYR A 27 0.09 -13.64 -14.93
C TYR A 27 -1.17 -14.33 -14.39
N ARG A 28 -1.84 -15.09 -15.24
CA ARG A 28 -2.97 -15.94 -14.87
C ARG A 28 -3.13 -17.10 -15.86
N ASP A 29 -3.27 -18.32 -15.33
CA ASP A 29 -3.59 -19.52 -16.11
C ASP A 29 -2.70 -19.74 -17.36
N GLY A 30 -1.39 -19.46 -17.27
CA GLY A 30 -0.44 -19.63 -18.36
C GLY A 30 -0.26 -18.42 -19.28
N GLU A 31 -1.09 -17.39 -19.14
CA GLU A 31 -1.01 -16.15 -19.92
C GLU A 31 -0.41 -15.01 -19.13
N ILE A 32 0.30 -14.08 -19.80
CA ILE A 32 0.83 -12.86 -19.20
C ILE A 32 0.34 -11.64 -19.99
N VAL A 33 -0.08 -10.60 -19.28
CA VAL A 33 -0.45 -9.29 -19.83
C VAL A 33 0.49 -8.23 -19.27
N GLU A 34 1.08 -7.44 -20.15
CA GLU A 34 1.94 -6.31 -19.79
C GLU A 34 1.09 -5.05 -19.51
N LEU A 35 1.39 -4.36 -18.41
CA LEU A 35 0.76 -3.12 -17.98
C LEU A 35 1.83 -2.02 -17.84
N PRO A 36 2.28 -1.40 -18.95
CA PRO A 36 3.27 -0.32 -18.90
C PRO A 36 2.68 0.93 -18.23
N TYR A 37 3.50 1.66 -17.47
CA TYR A 37 3.12 3.00 -17.02
C TYR A 37 2.93 3.93 -18.21
N ASN A 38 2.02 4.90 -18.11
CA ASN A 38 1.86 5.92 -19.12
C ASN A 38 2.92 7.03 -18.99
N LYS A 39 2.90 7.99 -19.90
CA LYS A 39 3.66 9.23 -19.75
C LYS A 39 3.02 10.08 -18.67
N ASP A 40 3.85 10.67 -17.81
CA ASP A 40 3.42 11.64 -16.81
C ASP A 40 2.81 12.86 -17.54
N PRO A 41 1.54 13.22 -17.26
CA PRO A 41 0.85 14.29 -17.98
C PRO A 41 1.45 15.68 -17.71
N THR A 42 2.16 15.85 -16.58
CA THR A 42 2.79 17.12 -16.20
C THR A 42 4.13 17.30 -16.89
N THR A 43 4.93 16.23 -17.02
CA THR A 43 6.29 16.31 -17.56
C THR A 43 6.42 15.84 -19.01
N GLY A 44 5.42 15.10 -19.53
CA GLY A 44 5.45 14.46 -20.84
C GLY A 44 6.44 13.29 -20.95
N LYS A 45 7.19 12.97 -19.89
CA LYS A 45 8.17 11.89 -19.84
C LYS A 45 7.51 10.58 -19.42
N GLN A 46 8.15 9.46 -19.75
CA GLN A 46 7.73 8.15 -19.27
C GLN A 46 7.66 8.13 -17.74
N ALA A 47 6.50 7.82 -17.16
CA ALA A 47 6.38 7.69 -15.73
C ALA A 47 7.19 6.49 -15.24
N ARG A 48 7.82 6.65 -14.08
CA ARG A 48 8.66 5.63 -13.45
C ARG A 48 8.39 5.54 -11.95
N GLY A 49 8.30 4.31 -11.47
CA GLY A 49 8.50 3.96 -10.07
C GLY A 49 9.96 3.61 -9.82
N ILE A 50 10.27 3.28 -8.57
CA ILE A 50 11.56 2.74 -8.17
C ILE A 50 11.32 1.68 -7.10
N ALA A 51 12.00 0.55 -7.21
CA ALA A 51 12.01 -0.52 -6.23
C ALA A 51 13.43 -0.64 -5.64
N PHE A 52 13.53 -0.79 -4.32
CA PHE A 52 14.82 -0.76 -3.63
C PHE A 52 14.79 -1.53 -2.32
N HIS A 53 15.96 -1.83 -1.78
CA HIS A 53 16.10 -2.25 -0.39
C HIS A 53 15.65 -1.14 0.56
N HIS A 54 14.54 -1.37 1.26
CA HIS A 54 13.92 -0.38 2.16
C HIS A 54 14.92 0.23 3.17
N GLY A 55 15.79 -0.58 3.76
CA GLY A 55 16.78 -0.13 4.72
C GLY A 55 17.73 0.95 4.17
N ARG A 56 18.14 0.85 2.89
CA ARG A 56 19.06 1.81 2.26
C ARG A 56 18.38 3.18 2.09
N PHE A 57 17.14 3.17 1.61
CA PHE A 57 16.33 4.38 1.48
C PHE A 57 16.13 5.08 2.84
N ILE A 58 15.76 4.32 3.87
CA ILE A 58 15.59 4.87 5.22
C ILE A 58 16.89 5.47 5.77
N GLN A 59 18.04 4.82 5.54
CA GLN A 59 19.33 5.37 5.98
C GLN A 59 19.70 6.66 5.24
N ASN A 60 19.41 6.77 3.95
CA ASN A 60 19.58 8.01 3.21
C ASN A 60 18.68 9.13 3.76
N LEU A 61 17.41 8.84 4.05
CA LEU A 61 16.50 9.82 4.69
C LEU A 61 17.03 10.27 6.05
N ARG A 62 17.50 9.34 6.89
CA ARG A 62 18.11 9.64 8.20
C ARG A 62 19.35 10.51 8.06
N LYS A 63 20.24 10.18 7.12
CA LYS A 63 21.44 10.97 6.82
C LYS A 63 21.08 12.39 6.38
N SER A 64 20.09 12.54 5.51
CA SER A 64 19.59 13.85 5.08
C SER A 64 19.05 14.66 6.26
N ALA A 65 18.26 14.03 7.15
CA ALA A 65 17.73 14.68 8.33
C ALA A 65 18.85 15.11 9.30
N THR A 66 19.80 14.23 9.63
CA THR A 66 20.93 14.53 10.52
C THR A 66 21.81 15.68 10.01
N ASN A 67 21.95 15.83 8.70
CA ASN A 67 22.74 16.91 8.09
C ASN A 67 22.02 18.26 8.08
N THR A 68 20.79 18.35 8.58
CA THR A 68 20.00 19.59 8.61
C THR A 68 20.27 20.35 9.92
N LYS A 69 20.67 21.63 9.81
CA LYS A 69 21.14 22.48 10.93
C LYS A 69 20.24 22.48 12.18
N ASN A 70 18.93 22.37 12.02
CA ASN A 70 17.94 22.47 13.11
C ASN A 70 17.35 21.11 13.51
N VAL A 71 17.98 20.01 13.13
CA VAL A 71 17.53 18.66 13.45
C VAL A 71 18.51 18.01 14.43
N THR A 72 17.98 17.49 15.53
CA THR A 72 18.74 16.67 16.48
C THR A 72 18.14 15.27 16.50
N VAL A 73 18.97 14.26 16.25
CA VAL A 73 18.55 12.85 16.26
C VAL A 73 19.00 12.22 17.57
N LYS A 74 18.07 11.57 18.28
CA LYS A 74 18.35 10.78 19.49
C LYS A 74 17.88 9.35 19.29
N GLU A 75 18.73 8.37 19.61
CA GLU A 75 18.36 6.96 19.62
C GLU A 75 17.73 6.60 20.97
N MET A 76 16.39 6.62 21.03
CA MET A 76 15.63 6.38 22.25
C MET A 76 14.32 5.65 21.92
N THR A 77 13.77 4.94 22.90
CA THR A 77 12.42 4.37 22.83
C THR A 77 11.45 5.27 23.58
N VAL A 78 10.44 5.79 22.89
CA VAL A 78 9.35 6.54 23.52
C VAL A 78 8.41 5.54 24.21
N SER A 79 8.12 5.77 25.50
CA SER A 79 7.24 4.92 26.31
C SER A 79 5.82 5.46 26.40
N ARG A 80 5.64 6.78 26.56
CA ARG A 80 4.33 7.45 26.67
C ARG A 80 4.38 8.91 26.22
N LEU A 81 3.23 9.45 25.82
CA LEU A 81 3.03 10.89 25.65
C LEU A 81 2.92 11.57 27.03
N LEU A 82 3.46 12.78 27.14
CA LEU A 82 3.29 13.64 28.30
C LEU A 82 2.09 14.56 28.05
N THR A 83 1.16 14.61 28.99
CA THR A 83 0.01 15.52 28.97
C THR A 83 0.09 16.51 30.12
N GLU A 84 -0.60 17.65 29.99
CA GLU A 84 -0.78 18.60 31.09
C GLU A 84 -1.57 17.98 32.25
N ASP A 85 -1.40 18.51 33.46
CA ASP A 85 -2.14 18.06 34.65
C ASP A 85 -3.63 18.42 34.57
N ILE A 86 -3.96 19.49 33.84
CA ILE A 86 -5.32 19.98 33.60
C ILE A 86 -5.56 20.02 32.10
N GLY A 87 -6.34 19.06 31.58
CA GLY A 87 -6.64 18.90 30.15
C GLY A 87 -5.99 17.66 29.53
N GLU A 88 -6.14 17.50 28.21
CA GLU A 88 -5.61 16.34 27.46
C GLU A 88 -4.51 16.72 26.45
N LYS A 89 -4.04 17.97 26.50
CA LYS A 89 -3.01 18.49 25.60
C LYS A 89 -1.68 17.78 25.81
N VAL A 90 -1.09 17.33 24.71
CA VAL A 90 0.24 16.72 24.69
C VAL A 90 1.31 17.81 24.74
N ILE A 91 2.26 17.69 25.66
CA ILE A 91 3.34 18.66 25.90
C ILE A 91 4.74 18.05 25.73
N GLY A 92 4.81 16.80 25.26
CA GLY A 92 6.07 16.12 25.01
C GLY A 92 5.96 14.60 25.12
N VAL A 93 7.10 13.98 25.43
CA VAL A 93 7.25 12.53 25.50
C VAL A 93 8.13 12.10 26.68
N VAL A 94 7.89 10.89 27.17
CA VAL A 94 8.85 10.16 27.99
C VAL A 94 9.58 9.16 27.12
N ALA A 95 10.90 9.19 27.15
CA ALA A 95 11.73 8.30 26.37
C ALA A 95 12.93 7.80 27.17
N SER A 96 13.46 6.64 26.81
CA SER A 96 14.68 6.09 27.43
C SER A 96 15.62 5.51 26.39
N VAL A 97 16.91 5.58 26.67
CA VAL A 97 17.91 4.75 25.99
C VAL A 97 17.75 3.32 26.50
N LYS A 98 18.14 2.32 25.71
CA LYS A 98 18.13 0.91 26.13
C LYS A 98 18.85 0.76 27.48
N ASP A 99 18.16 0.18 28.46
CA ASP A 99 18.62 -0.01 29.85
C ASP A 99 18.98 1.29 30.60
N GLY A 100 18.53 2.45 30.09
CA GLY A 100 18.75 3.77 30.67
C GLY A 100 17.58 4.27 31.53
N LYS A 101 17.78 5.42 32.19
CA LYS A 101 16.70 6.13 32.89
C LYS A 101 15.74 6.77 31.91
N GLU A 102 14.47 6.88 32.33
CA GLU A 102 13.48 7.68 31.60
C GLU A 102 13.84 9.18 31.66
N GLU A 103 13.78 9.83 30.50
CA GLU A 103 13.95 11.27 30.30
C GLU A 103 12.61 11.85 29.81
N LYS A 104 12.26 13.03 30.32
CA LYS A 104 11.12 13.81 29.82
C LYS A 104 11.62 14.83 28.81
N ILE A 105 11.07 14.80 27.61
CA ILE A 105 11.39 15.75 26.53
C ILE A 105 10.13 16.54 26.22
N TYR A 106 10.20 17.86 26.38
CA TYR A 106 9.05 18.76 26.21
C TYR A 106 9.11 19.46 24.85
N ALA A 107 7.95 19.57 24.20
CA ALA A 107 7.80 20.26 22.92
C ALA A 107 6.37 20.82 22.80
N PRO A 108 6.17 21.98 22.13
CA PRO A 108 4.84 22.53 21.90
C PRO A 108 4.00 21.67 20.93
N LEU A 109 4.65 20.81 20.14
CA LEU A 109 4.01 19.91 19.19
C LEU A 109 4.79 18.60 19.08
N THR A 110 4.09 17.47 19.20
CA THR A 110 4.66 16.12 19.10
C THR A 110 4.10 15.38 17.89
N LEU A 111 4.96 14.99 16.94
CA LEU A 111 4.56 14.21 15.77
C LEU A 111 4.81 12.72 16.01
N VAL A 112 3.75 11.92 15.95
CA VAL A 112 3.76 10.47 16.11
C VAL A 112 3.75 9.80 14.73
N ALA A 113 4.82 9.05 14.43
CA ALA A 113 4.99 8.32 13.18
C ALA A 113 5.69 6.96 13.39
N ASP A 114 5.25 6.21 14.40
CA ASP A 114 5.83 4.93 14.84
C ASP A 114 5.33 3.70 14.05
N GLY A 115 4.62 3.92 12.95
CA GLY A 115 4.32 2.93 11.92
C GLY A 115 3.12 2.01 12.23
N ILE A 116 3.08 0.87 11.55
CA ILE A 116 1.91 -0.03 11.55
C ILE A 116 1.57 -0.59 12.95
N PHE A 117 2.57 -0.77 13.81
CA PHE A 117 2.43 -1.27 15.19
C PHE A 117 2.42 -0.14 16.23
N SER A 118 1.87 1.01 15.85
CA SER A 118 1.85 2.20 16.69
C SER A 118 1.31 1.92 18.10
N LYS A 119 2.07 2.33 19.12
CA LYS A 119 1.65 2.24 20.53
C LYS A 119 0.68 3.35 20.90
N PHE A 120 0.82 4.49 20.25
CA PHE A 120 0.08 5.71 20.58
C PHE A 120 -1.19 5.88 19.76
N ARG A 121 -1.45 5.04 18.76
CA ARG A 121 -2.67 5.14 17.92
C ARG A 121 -3.96 5.21 18.74
N ARG A 122 -4.06 4.45 19.83
CA ARG A 122 -5.24 4.42 20.72
C ARG A 122 -5.50 5.76 21.41
N GLU A 123 -4.50 6.63 21.48
CA GLU A 123 -4.64 7.99 22.01
C GLU A 123 -5.36 8.95 21.04
N PHE A 124 -5.52 8.54 19.77
CA PHE A 124 -6.16 9.34 18.70
C PHE A 124 -7.44 8.67 18.17
N THR A 125 -7.53 7.34 18.22
CA THR A 125 -8.71 6.62 17.72
C THR A 125 -8.87 5.24 18.36
N ASP A 126 -10.11 4.85 18.63
CA ASP A 126 -10.46 3.49 19.06
C ASP A 126 -10.50 2.48 17.91
N ARG A 127 -10.35 2.95 16.66
CA ARG A 127 -10.37 2.09 15.48
C ARG A 127 -9.15 1.17 15.49
N GLN A 128 -9.40 -0.12 15.25
CA GLN A 128 -8.35 -1.13 15.16
C GLN A 128 -8.09 -1.52 13.71
N THR A 129 -6.85 -1.95 13.45
CA THR A 129 -6.50 -2.51 12.15
C THR A 129 -7.20 -3.86 11.99
N ASN A 130 -8.00 -4.00 10.94
CA ASN A 130 -8.56 -5.28 10.55
C ASN A 130 -7.52 -6.04 9.70
N VAL A 131 -6.90 -7.07 10.26
CA VAL A 131 -5.91 -7.91 9.55
C VAL A 131 -6.66 -8.92 8.70
N MET A 132 -6.43 -8.88 7.39
CA MET A 132 -7.08 -9.76 6.41
C MET A 132 -6.17 -10.91 5.98
N SER A 133 -4.87 -10.66 5.93
CA SER A 133 -3.87 -11.63 5.44
C SER A 133 -2.48 -11.30 5.97
N HIS A 134 -1.50 -12.09 5.55
CA HIS A 134 -0.10 -11.88 5.83
C HIS A 134 0.71 -11.97 4.52
N PHE A 135 1.50 -10.94 4.23
CA PHE A 135 2.49 -11.03 3.15
C PHE A 135 3.76 -11.67 3.68
N VAL A 136 4.15 -12.80 3.07
CA VAL A 136 5.38 -13.51 3.39
C VAL A 136 6.44 -13.12 2.37
N GLY A 137 7.45 -12.39 2.86
CA GLY A 137 8.53 -11.86 2.05
C GLY A 137 9.83 -12.66 2.14
N PHE A 138 10.48 -12.86 1.00
CA PHE A 138 11.83 -13.43 0.88
C PHE A 138 12.50 -12.93 -0.42
N LEU A 139 13.75 -13.31 -0.68
CA LEU A 139 14.50 -12.89 -1.86
C LEU A 139 14.76 -14.09 -2.78
N ILE A 140 14.78 -13.86 -4.07
CA ILE A 140 15.40 -14.77 -5.04
C ILE A 140 16.61 -14.05 -5.59
N HIS A 141 17.77 -14.69 -5.52
CA HIS A 141 19.02 -14.16 -6.06
C HIS A 141 19.22 -14.58 -7.51
N ASP A 142 19.80 -13.69 -8.31
CA ASP A 142 20.18 -13.93 -9.72
C ASP A 142 19.02 -14.49 -10.55
N PHE A 143 17.86 -13.83 -10.44
CA PHE A 143 16.63 -14.24 -11.10
C PHE A 143 16.01 -13.10 -11.91
N GLU A 144 15.78 -13.38 -13.18
CA GLU A 144 15.16 -12.46 -14.12
C GLU A 144 13.64 -12.69 -14.19
N LEU A 145 12.87 -11.62 -14.00
CA LEU A 145 11.43 -11.65 -14.21
C LEU A 145 11.11 -11.71 -15.72
N PRO A 146 9.92 -12.22 -16.11
CA PRO A 146 9.52 -12.31 -17.52
C PRO A 146 9.64 -10.98 -18.29
N TYR A 147 9.45 -9.85 -17.60
CA TYR A 147 9.65 -8.53 -18.14
C TYR A 147 10.59 -7.73 -17.24
N SER A 148 11.73 -7.31 -17.78
CA SER A 148 12.69 -6.48 -17.07
C SER A 148 12.07 -5.14 -16.66
N GLN A 149 12.47 -4.63 -15.49
CA GLN A 149 12.02 -3.35 -14.94
C GLN A 149 10.50 -3.21 -14.79
N LYS A 150 9.79 -4.33 -14.63
CA LYS A 150 8.35 -4.35 -14.31
C LYS A 150 8.10 -5.26 -13.13
N GLY A 151 7.15 -4.88 -12.27
CA GLY A 151 6.68 -5.77 -11.22
C GLY A 151 5.89 -6.92 -11.84
N PHE A 152 6.02 -8.12 -11.30
CA PHE A 152 5.26 -9.30 -11.70
C PHE A 152 4.19 -9.61 -10.67
N VAL A 153 2.97 -9.84 -11.12
CA VAL A 153 1.83 -10.20 -10.28
C VAL A 153 1.24 -11.50 -10.80
N ALA A 154 1.32 -12.59 -10.05
CA ALA A 154 0.58 -13.80 -10.36
C ALA A 154 -0.75 -13.80 -9.62
N ILE A 155 -1.85 -13.90 -10.36
CA ILE A 155 -3.18 -14.14 -9.79
C ILE A 155 -3.28 -15.64 -9.50
N ALA A 156 -2.80 -16.02 -8.32
CA ALA A 156 -2.82 -17.39 -7.81
C ALA A 156 -3.99 -17.62 -6.84
N LYS A 157 -4.20 -18.88 -6.46
CA LYS A 157 -5.19 -19.31 -5.47
C LYS A 157 -4.49 -19.75 -4.19
N PRO A 158 -5.00 -19.40 -2.99
CA PRO A 158 -6.16 -18.56 -2.74
C PRO A 158 -5.91 -17.05 -2.90
N SER A 159 -4.66 -16.63 -3.05
CA SER A 159 -4.24 -15.23 -2.96
C SER A 159 -3.09 -14.89 -3.94
N PRO A 160 -2.88 -13.60 -4.26
CA PRO A 160 -1.88 -13.19 -5.24
C PRO A 160 -0.42 -13.32 -4.76
N ILE A 161 0.49 -13.39 -5.72
CA ILE A 161 1.94 -13.37 -5.51
C ILE A 161 2.51 -12.16 -6.23
N LEU A 162 3.33 -11.37 -5.54
CA LEU A 162 4.05 -10.24 -6.12
C LEU A 162 5.54 -10.56 -6.20
N MET A 163 6.16 -10.16 -7.31
CA MET A 163 7.61 -10.17 -7.44
C MET A 163 8.10 -8.88 -8.09
N TYR A 164 9.21 -8.33 -7.61
CA TYR A 164 9.82 -7.16 -8.23
C TYR A 164 11.29 -7.09 -7.85
N GLN A 165 12.12 -6.67 -8.81
CA GLN A 165 13.56 -6.53 -8.59
C GLN A 165 13.85 -5.29 -7.73
N ILE A 166 14.64 -5.44 -6.67
CA ILE A 166 14.98 -4.35 -5.73
C ILE A 166 16.45 -3.98 -5.73
N ALA A 167 17.30 -4.82 -6.33
CA ALA A 167 18.71 -4.58 -6.61
C ALA A 167 19.14 -5.44 -7.82
N PRO A 168 20.30 -5.20 -8.45
CA PRO A 168 20.71 -5.93 -9.66
C PRO A 168 20.65 -7.46 -9.54
N HIS A 169 20.92 -8.00 -8.36
CA HIS A 169 20.92 -9.45 -8.08
C HIS A 169 19.76 -9.91 -7.20
N ASP A 170 18.89 -9.01 -6.73
CA ASP A 170 17.87 -9.34 -5.73
C ASP A 170 16.45 -9.08 -6.26
N THR A 171 15.68 -10.15 -6.39
CA THR A 171 14.24 -10.09 -6.67
C THR A 171 13.44 -10.36 -5.41
N ARG A 172 12.64 -9.38 -4.96
CA ARG A 172 11.73 -9.54 -3.84
C ARG A 172 10.55 -10.39 -4.28
N VAL A 173 10.20 -11.38 -3.46
CA VAL A 173 8.92 -12.10 -3.55
C VAL A 173 8.08 -11.76 -2.35
N LEU A 174 6.78 -11.52 -2.57
CA LEU A 174 5.77 -11.37 -1.53
C LEU A 174 4.59 -12.28 -1.87
N VAL A 175 4.39 -13.31 -1.06
CA VAL A 175 3.24 -14.22 -1.19
C VAL A 175 2.18 -13.79 -0.18
N ASP A 176 0.98 -13.48 -0.63
CA ASP A 176 -0.14 -13.21 0.27
C ASP A 176 -0.75 -14.53 0.78
N VAL A 177 -0.88 -14.65 2.10
CA VAL A 177 -1.47 -15.80 2.78
C VAL A 177 -2.71 -15.33 3.56
N PRO A 178 -3.93 -15.67 3.11
CA PRO A 178 -5.16 -15.21 3.74
C PRO A 178 -5.44 -15.99 5.02
N GLY A 179 -6.05 -15.32 6.01
CA GLY A 179 -6.43 -15.96 7.27
C GLY A 179 -5.25 -16.25 8.21
N GLU A 180 -5.33 -17.38 8.92
CA GLU A 180 -4.30 -17.78 9.89
C GLU A 180 -3.01 -18.21 9.17
N LEU A 181 -1.89 -17.64 9.60
CA LEU A 181 -0.60 -17.93 9.00
C LEU A 181 -0.13 -19.34 9.37
N PRO A 182 0.25 -20.20 8.39
CA PRO A 182 0.88 -21.48 8.65
C PRO A 182 2.14 -21.32 9.52
N LYS A 183 2.37 -22.24 10.45
CA LYS A 183 3.43 -22.07 11.44
C LYS A 183 4.82 -22.10 10.80
N VAL A 184 5.60 -21.05 11.07
CA VAL A 184 6.99 -20.94 10.60
C VAL A 184 7.89 -21.94 11.33
N SER A 185 7.69 -22.13 12.63
CA SER A 185 8.53 -22.98 13.48
C SER A 185 8.44 -24.48 13.18
N THR A 186 7.30 -24.93 12.64
CA THR A 186 7.07 -26.35 12.29
C THR A 186 7.35 -26.66 10.82
N GLY A 187 7.73 -25.66 10.02
CA GLY A 187 7.98 -25.80 8.59
C GLY A 187 6.73 -25.88 7.71
N GLU A 188 5.53 -25.74 8.28
CA GLU A 188 4.25 -25.74 7.52
C GLU A 188 4.22 -24.62 6.48
N LEU A 189 4.77 -23.44 6.81
CA LEU A 189 4.81 -22.34 5.85
C LEU A 189 5.68 -22.67 4.64
N LYS A 190 6.81 -23.38 4.83
CA LYS A 190 7.64 -23.82 3.70
C LYS A 190 6.86 -24.80 2.82
N LYS A 191 6.24 -25.83 3.41
CA LYS A 191 5.40 -26.78 2.67
C LYS A 191 4.28 -26.10 1.89
N TYR A 192 3.62 -25.09 2.49
CA TYR A 192 2.62 -24.30 1.78
C TYR A 192 3.19 -23.60 0.53
N MET A 193 4.39 -23.02 0.63
CA MET A 193 5.06 -22.42 -0.53
C MET A 193 5.38 -23.45 -1.62
N GLU A 194 5.80 -24.65 -1.24
CA GLU A 194 6.20 -25.72 -2.16
C GLU A 194 5.01 -26.40 -2.83
N ASP A 195 4.00 -26.78 -2.05
CA ASP A 195 2.90 -27.63 -2.50
C ASP A 195 1.75 -26.83 -3.10
N VAL A 196 1.52 -25.60 -2.61
CA VAL A 196 0.38 -24.77 -3.01
C VAL A 196 0.83 -23.64 -3.93
N VAL A 197 1.87 -22.88 -3.55
CA VAL A 197 2.22 -21.63 -4.24
C VAL A 197 3.06 -21.88 -5.50
N CYS A 198 4.14 -22.64 -5.38
CA CYS A 198 5.10 -22.89 -6.46
C CYS A 198 4.46 -23.48 -7.75
N PRO A 199 3.56 -24.49 -7.68
CA PRO A 199 2.99 -25.09 -8.89
C PRO A 199 2.16 -24.13 -9.73
N GLN A 200 1.70 -23.02 -9.14
CA GLN A 200 0.89 -22.01 -9.81
C GLN A 200 1.73 -20.98 -10.56
N LEU A 201 3.04 -20.90 -10.31
CA LEU A 201 3.94 -20.00 -11.03
C LEU A 201 4.28 -20.54 -12.44
N PRO A 202 4.73 -19.67 -13.37
CA PRO A 202 5.31 -20.09 -14.64
C PRO A 202 6.44 -21.10 -14.44
N ALA A 203 6.51 -22.11 -15.32
CA ALA A 203 7.43 -23.24 -15.16
C ALA A 203 8.90 -22.83 -15.01
N ASN A 204 9.33 -21.81 -15.74
CA ASN A 204 10.69 -21.25 -15.70
C ASN A 204 11.04 -20.49 -14.40
N MET A 205 10.06 -20.21 -13.54
CA MET A 205 10.27 -19.51 -12.27
C MET A 205 10.31 -20.46 -11.06
N ARG A 206 9.82 -21.70 -11.22
CA ARG A 206 9.58 -22.64 -10.12
C ARG A 206 10.85 -23.09 -9.43
N GLU A 207 11.89 -23.41 -10.21
CA GLU A 207 13.16 -23.91 -9.66
C GLU A 207 13.81 -22.87 -8.74
N LYS A 208 13.97 -21.63 -9.22
CA LYS A 208 14.54 -20.53 -8.44
C LYS A 208 13.68 -20.14 -7.24
N PHE A 209 12.36 -20.23 -7.38
CA PHE A 209 11.45 -20.02 -6.26
C PHE A 209 11.63 -21.09 -5.16
N MET A 210 11.70 -22.37 -5.54
CA MET A 210 11.92 -23.48 -4.61
C MET A 210 13.27 -23.38 -3.90
N GLU A 211 14.33 -23.05 -4.65
CA GLU A 211 15.67 -22.81 -4.10
C GLU A 211 15.61 -21.74 -2.99
N ALA A 212 14.99 -20.60 -3.29
CA ALA A 212 14.84 -19.50 -2.33
C ALA A 212 13.99 -19.87 -1.11
N VAL A 213 12.90 -20.62 -1.27
CA VAL A 213 12.08 -21.10 -0.14
C VAL A 213 12.90 -21.96 0.83
N GLN A 214 13.89 -22.68 0.31
CA GLN A 214 14.77 -23.52 1.13
C GLN A 214 15.88 -22.72 1.82
N THR A 215 16.51 -21.79 1.10
CA THR A 215 17.70 -21.05 1.58
C THR A 215 17.35 -19.80 2.38
N GLU A 216 16.29 -19.08 2.02
CA GLU A 216 15.94 -17.80 2.63
C GLU A 216 15.09 -17.95 3.89
N ARG A 217 15.18 -16.93 4.75
CA ARG A 217 14.26 -16.76 5.87
C ARG A 217 12.95 -16.13 5.39
N LEU A 218 11.86 -16.90 5.48
CA LEU A 218 10.51 -16.39 5.23
C LEU A 218 10.07 -15.40 6.31
N ARG A 219 9.71 -14.18 5.92
CA ARG A 219 9.33 -13.08 6.84
C ARG A 219 7.87 -12.69 6.64
N PRO A 220 6.94 -13.13 7.50
CA PRO A 220 5.55 -12.70 7.45
C PRO A 220 5.39 -11.29 8.02
N MET A 221 4.55 -10.48 7.37
CA MET A 221 4.08 -9.19 7.84
C MET A 221 2.55 -9.11 7.69
N PRO A 222 1.82 -8.59 8.69
CA PRO A 222 0.37 -8.49 8.60
C PRO A 222 -0.04 -7.49 7.52
N SER A 223 -1.13 -7.82 6.84
CA SER A 223 -1.77 -7.02 5.81
C SER A 223 -3.21 -6.77 6.20
N GLY A 224 -3.60 -5.51 6.21
CA GLY A 224 -4.90 -5.12 6.73
C GLY A 224 -5.29 -3.72 6.32
N PHE A 225 -6.38 -3.27 6.94
CA PHE A 225 -6.96 -1.97 6.67
C PHE A 225 -7.23 -1.23 7.98
N LEU A 226 -6.86 0.04 7.99
CA LEU A 226 -7.20 1.00 9.04
C LEU A 226 -7.61 2.30 8.34
N PRO A 227 -8.90 2.66 8.32
CA PRO A 227 -9.32 3.93 7.74
C PRO A 227 -8.71 5.10 8.53
N PRO A 228 -8.45 6.24 7.88
CA PRO A 228 -7.83 7.39 8.54
C PRO A 228 -8.70 7.92 9.70
N ALA A 229 -8.04 8.50 10.69
CA ALA A 229 -8.66 9.28 11.77
C ALA A 229 -8.39 10.78 11.56
N ILE A 230 -9.16 11.64 12.24
CA ILE A 230 -8.93 13.08 12.24
C ILE A 230 -8.02 13.42 13.42
N ASN A 231 -7.02 14.27 13.20
CA ASN A 231 -6.13 14.75 14.24
C ASN A 231 -6.82 15.88 15.04
N GLN A 232 -7.44 15.53 16.16
CA GLN A 232 -8.18 16.45 17.03
C GLN A 232 -7.54 16.63 18.43
N ARG A 233 -6.32 16.10 18.62
CA ARG A 233 -5.65 16.09 19.93
C ARG A 233 -4.61 17.20 20.01
N ASP A 234 -4.83 18.15 20.92
CA ASP A 234 -3.94 19.29 21.12
C ASP A 234 -2.49 18.88 21.39
N GLY A 235 -1.57 19.61 20.78
CA GLY A 235 -0.12 19.41 20.95
C GLY A 235 0.43 18.14 20.31
N SER A 236 -0.36 17.41 19.52
CA SER A 236 0.12 16.21 18.83
C SER A 236 -0.50 15.98 17.45
N ILE A 237 0.24 15.27 16.58
CA ILE A 237 -0.20 14.89 15.24
C ILE A 237 0.21 13.44 14.98
N LEU A 238 -0.72 12.61 14.51
CA LEU A 238 -0.49 11.24 14.06
C LEU A 238 -0.38 11.18 12.54
N LEU A 239 0.68 10.56 12.00
CA LEU A 239 0.94 10.42 10.56
C LEU A 239 1.42 9.01 10.16
N GLY A 240 1.42 8.75 8.85
CA GLY A 240 1.91 7.50 8.25
C GLY A 240 1.00 6.30 8.57
N ASP A 241 1.58 5.09 8.61
CA ASP A 241 0.85 3.87 8.92
C ASP A 241 0.31 3.83 10.37
N ALA A 242 0.75 4.75 11.23
CA ALA A 242 0.14 4.94 12.53
C ALA A 242 -1.28 5.53 12.39
N LEU A 243 -1.48 6.43 11.40
CA LEU A 243 -2.76 7.09 11.09
C LEU A 243 -3.66 6.25 10.18
N ASN A 244 -3.11 5.64 9.12
CA ASN A 244 -3.89 5.00 8.07
C ASN A 244 -3.11 3.87 7.39
N VAL A 245 -3.69 2.66 7.39
CA VAL A 245 -3.11 1.44 6.81
C VAL A 245 -4.00 0.94 5.68
N ARG A 246 -3.38 0.42 4.63
CA ARG A 246 -4.03 -0.22 3.49
C ARG A 246 -3.28 -1.49 3.11
N SER A 247 -3.91 -2.36 2.32
CA SER A 247 -3.22 -3.52 1.74
C SER A 247 -1.96 -3.08 1.00
N PRO A 248 -0.80 -3.75 1.21
CA PRO A 248 0.44 -3.41 0.53
C PRO A 248 0.46 -3.89 -0.93
N LEU A 249 -0.62 -4.55 -1.41
CA LEU A 249 -0.73 -5.09 -2.77
C LEU A 249 -0.35 -4.07 -3.86
N THR A 250 -0.74 -2.81 -3.67
CA THR A 250 -0.50 -1.73 -4.65
C THR A 250 0.76 -0.92 -4.37
N GLY A 251 1.48 -1.19 -3.28
CA GLY A 251 2.70 -0.45 -2.91
C GLY A 251 2.48 1.03 -2.56
N GLY A 252 1.24 1.46 -2.29
CA GLY A 252 0.88 2.88 -2.14
C GLY A 252 1.24 3.54 -0.79
N GLY A 253 1.65 2.78 0.23
CA GLY A 253 1.84 3.28 1.59
C GLY A 253 2.85 4.42 1.70
N MET A 254 4.06 4.23 1.15
CA MET A 254 5.09 5.29 1.17
C MET A 254 4.69 6.50 0.32
N THR A 255 4.00 6.29 -0.80
CA THR A 255 3.49 7.40 -1.63
C THR A 255 2.56 8.29 -0.81
N VAL A 256 1.59 7.71 -0.10
CA VAL A 256 0.69 8.48 0.74
C VAL A 256 1.42 9.11 1.92
N ALA A 257 2.35 8.39 2.57
CA ALA A 257 3.13 8.97 3.67
C ALA A 257 3.95 10.20 3.23
N LEU A 258 4.53 10.19 2.04
CA LEU A 258 5.34 11.30 1.52
C LEU A 258 4.46 12.48 1.05
N GLU A 259 3.30 12.21 0.46
CA GLU A 259 2.30 13.25 0.15
C GLU A 259 1.70 13.85 1.43
N ASP A 260 1.48 13.03 2.48
CA ASP A 260 1.07 13.48 3.81
C ASP A 260 2.13 14.45 4.39
N VAL A 261 3.41 14.09 4.33
CA VAL A 261 4.53 14.96 4.76
C VAL A 261 4.58 16.27 3.96
N LEU A 262 4.44 16.21 2.64
CA LEU A 262 4.41 17.42 1.81
C LEU A 262 3.24 18.34 2.19
N THR A 263 2.05 17.77 2.38
CA THR A 263 0.85 18.52 2.78
C THR A 263 1.04 19.14 4.16
N CYS A 264 1.57 18.38 5.13
CA CYS A 264 1.89 18.88 6.46
C CYS A 264 2.96 19.99 6.41
N HIS A 265 4.00 19.84 5.60
CA HIS A 265 5.04 20.86 5.42
C HIS A 265 4.46 22.20 4.97
N GLU A 266 3.54 22.18 3.99
CA GLU A 266 2.87 23.39 3.51
C GLU A 266 1.99 24.01 4.59
N LEU A 267 1.13 23.21 5.23
CA LEU A 267 0.13 23.68 6.20
C LEU A 267 0.76 24.17 7.51
N LEU A 268 1.79 23.47 8.01
CA LEU A 268 2.51 23.80 9.24
C LEU A 268 3.67 24.77 9.00
N SER A 269 3.81 25.33 7.79
CA SER A 269 4.86 26.29 7.49
C SER A 269 4.76 27.53 8.38
N LYS A 270 5.90 28.16 8.69
CA LYS A 270 5.97 29.38 9.54
C LYS A 270 5.08 30.53 9.03
N LYS A 271 4.79 30.56 7.72
CA LYS A 271 3.88 31.54 7.10
C LYS A 271 2.44 31.34 7.57
N ASN A 272 2.01 30.10 7.72
CA ASN A 272 0.64 29.74 8.10
C ASN A 272 0.49 29.60 9.60
N ILE A 273 1.50 29.04 10.28
CA ILE A 273 1.54 28.84 11.72
C ILE A 273 2.82 29.47 12.28
N PRO A 274 2.77 30.73 12.77
CA PRO A 274 3.94 31.43 13.30
C PRO A 274 4.54 30.77 14.55
N SER A 275 3.71 30.12 15.36
CA SER A 275 4.11 29.41 16.58
C SER A 275 3.33 28.12 16.74
N PHE A 276 4.03 27.02 17.05
CA PHE A 276 3.38 25.74 17.37
C PHE A 276 2.76 25.68 18.77
N THR A 277 2.83 26.76 19.54
CA THR A 277 2.09 26.88 20.80
C THR A 277 0.59 27.15 20.57
N ASP A 278 0.23 27.66 19.40
CA ASP A 278 -1.14 27.96 19.00
C ASP A 278 -1.85 26.67 18.56
N SER A 279 -2.53 26.02 19.51
CA SER A 279 -3.16 24.72 19.29
C SER A 279 -4.35 24.83 18.35
N ASP A 280 -5.14 25.91 18.44
CA ASP A 280 -6.30 26.14 17.58
C ASP A 280 -5.90 26.24 16.10
N LEU A 281 -4.82 26.97 15.79
CA LEU A 281 -4.31 27.04 14.42
C LEU A 281 -3.78 25.69 13.92
N ILE A 282 -3.17 24.88 14.79
CA ILE A 282 -2.72 23.53 14.43
C ILE A 282 -3.91 22.63 14.13
N ILE A 283 -4.95 22.64 14.96
CA ILE A 283 -6.16 21.84 14.74
C ILE A 283 -6.83 22.25 13.43
N GLN A 284 -7.00 23.56 13.16
CA GLN A 284 -7.53 24.05 11.89
C GLN A 284 -6.68 23.61 10.68
N ALA A 285 -5.36 23.63 10.82
CA ALA A 285 -4.46 23.12 9.80
C ALA A 285 -4.63 21.61 9.60
N MET A 286 -4.87 20.84 10.66
CA MET A 286 -5.11 19.40 10.57
C MET A 286 -6.48 19.04 9.99
N ASP A 287 -7.50 19.88 10.17
CA ASP A 287 -8.77 19.77 9.45
C ASP A 287 -8.57 20.00 7.95
N ALA A 288 -7.81 21.04 7.58
CA ALA A 288 -7.46 21.28 6.19
C ALA A 288 -6.60 20.15 5.59
N PHE A 289 -5.67 19.59 6.37
CA PHE A 289 -4.88 18.41 6.01
C PHE A 289 -5.80 17.23 5.68
N HIS A 290 -6.76 16.96 6.55
CA HIS A 290 -7.71 15.86 6.37
C HIS A 290 -8.47 15.96 5.05
N TRP A 291 -8.97 17.15 4.70
CA TRP A 291 -9.66 17.39 3.42
C TRP A 291 -8.73 17.29 2.21
N LYS A 292 -7.53 17.88 2.27
CA LYS A 292 -6.55 17.79 1.18
C LYS A 292 -6.13 16.34 0.94
N ARG A 293 -5.93 15.58 2.01
CA ARG A 293 -5.51 14.18 1.96
C ARG A 293 -6.47 13.30 1.19
N LYS A 294 -7.78 13.49 1.35
CA LYS A 294 -8.81 12.76 0.61
C LYS A 294 -8.60 12.80 -0.91
N SER A 295 -8.07 13.92 -1.42
CA SER A 295 -7.86 14.10 -2.86
C SER A 295 -6.85 13.11 -3.46
N TYR A 296 -5.84 12.67 -2.71
CA TYR A 296 -4.82 11.71 -3.20
C TYR A 296 -4.91 10.32 -2.53
N SER A 297 -5.34 10.24 -1.27
CA SER A 297 -5.36 8.97 -0.53
C SER A 297 -6.54 8.08 -0.88
N ALA A 298 -7.71 8.66 -1.16
CA ALA A 298 -8.95 7.90 -1.28
C ALA A 298 -8.89 6.89 -2.44
N VAL A 299 -8.46 7.32 -3.62
CA VAL A 299 -8.33 6.43 -4.78
C VAL A 299 -7.33 5.31 -4.52
N ILE A 300 -6.16 5.63 -3.94
CA ILE A 300 -5.13 4.63 -3.63
C ILE A 300 -5.66 3.61 -2.62
N ASN A 301 -6.39 4.06 -1.60
CA ASN A 301 -6.95 3.20 -0.55
C ASN A 301 -8.03 2.28 -1.08
N VAL A 302 -9.03 2.85 -1.76
CA VAL A 302 -10.14 2.08 -2.33
C VAL A 302 -9.62 1.11 -3.38
N LEU A 303 -8.72 1.53 -4.26
CA LEU A 303 -8.12 0.65 -5.26
C LEU A 303 -7.36 -0.51 -4.61
N ALA A 304 -6.55 -0.24 -3.58
CA ALA A 304 -5.78 -1.28 -2.91
C ALA A 304 -6.68 -2.36 -2.31
N MET A 305 -7.77 -1.95 -1.64
CA MET A 305 -8.69 -2.88 -1.02
C MET A 305 -9.56 -3.62 -2.04
N SER A 306 -10.12 -2.91 -3.02
CA SER A 306 -10.96 -3.52 -4.05
C SER A 306 -10.15 -4.48 -4.94
N LEU A 307 -8.93 -4.11 -5.34
CA LEU A 307 -8.07 -4.98 -6.14
C LEU A 307 -7.63 -6.21 -5.34
N TYR A 308 -7.34 -6.05 -4.04
CA TYR A 308 -7.06 -7.17 -3.16
C TYR A 308 -8.25 -8.14 -3.07
N SER A 309 -9.48 -7.64 -2.86
CA SER A 309 -10.68 -8.49 -2.84
C SER A 309 -10.90 -9.26 -4.15
N VAL A 310 -10.55 -8.65 -5.28
CA VAL A 310 -10.65 -9.30 -6.60
C VAL A 310 -9.54 -10.33 -6.81
N PHE A 311 -8.30 -10.05 -6.41
CA PHE A 311 -7.17 -10.95 -6.61
C PHE A 311 -7.11 -12.10 -5.59
N ALA A 312 -7.59 -11.89 -4.37
CA ALA A 312 -7.75 -12.91 -3.34
C ALA A 312 -9.19 -13.48 -3.31
N ALA A 313 -9.78 -13.69 -4.49
CA ALA A 313 -11.17 -14.12 -4.64
C ALA A 313 -11.43 -15.49 -4.00
N GLN A 314 -12.38 -15.55 -3.07
CA GLN A 314 -12.79 -16.80 -2.40
C GLN A 314 -14.19 -17.29 -2.79
N THR A 315 -15.03 -16.44 -3.37
CA THR A 315 -16.40 -16.79 -3.80
C THR A 315 -16.47 -17.00 -5.31
N SER A 316 -17.47 -17.75 -5.78
CA SER A 316 -17.74 -17.95 -7.22
C SER A 316 -17.85 -16.62 -7.97
N ASP A 317 -18.57 -15.67 -7.37
CA ASP A 317 -18.85 -14.37 -7.99
C ASP A 317 -17.57 -13.52 -8.07
N MET A 318 -16.73 -13.57 -7.05
CA MET A 318 -15.42 -12.90 -7.07
C MET A 318 -14.47 -13.53 -8.08
N LEU A 319 -14.51 -14.86 -8.26
CA LEU A 319 -13.71 -15.54 -9.29
C LEU A 319 -14.14 -15.11 -10.71
N VAL A 320 -15.43 -14.83 -10.92
CA VAL A 320 -15.93 -14.25 -12.18
C VAL A 320 -15.36 -12.84 -12.38
N ILE A 321 -15.42 -11.98 -11.36
CA ILE A 321 -14.85 -10.62 -11.43
C ILE A 321 -13.34 -10.66 -11.65
N GLN A 322 -12.62 -11.56 -10.97
CA GLN A 322 -11.19 -11.79 -11.14
C GLN A 322 -10.85 -12.19 -12.58
N LYS A 323 -11.63 -13.12 -13.16
CA LYS A 323 -11.49 -13.50 -14.57
C LYS A 323 -11.72 -12.31 -15.49
N GLY A 324 -12.80 -11.58 -15.27
CA GLY A 324 -13.13 -10.39 -16.05
C GLY A 324 -12.07 -9.30 -15.94
N CYS A 325 -11.43 -9.12 -14.78
CA CYS A 325 -10.36 -8.15 -14.58
C CYS A 325 -9.14 -8.48 -15.45
N PHE A 326 -8.70 -9.74 -15.44
CA PHE A 326 -7.58 -10.18 -16.29
C PHE A 326 -7.91 -10.05 -17.79
N GLU A 327 -9.08 -10.50 -18.21
CA GLU A 327 -9.53 -10.37 -19.61
C GLU A 327 -9.72 -8.90 -20.03
N TYR A 328 -10.14 -8.04 -19.10
CA TYR A 328 -10.27 -6.60 -19.35
C TYR A 328 -8.92 -5.97 -19.69
N PHE A 329 -7.84 -6.38 -19.02
CA PHE A 329 -6.49 -5.93 -19.37
C PHE A 329 -6.07 -6.37 -20.78
N LYS A 330 -6.46 -7.57 -21.21
CA LYS A 330 -6.16 -8.08 -22.57
C LYS A 330 -6.76 -7.22 -23.70
N LEU A 331 -7.80 -6.42 -23.41
CA LEU A 331 -8.39 -5.51 -24.39
C LEU A 331 -7.47 -4.34 -24.78
N GLY A 332 -6.44 -4.03 -23.98
CA GLY A 332 -5.50 -2.95 -24.28
C GLY A 332 -6.11 -1.55 -24.22
N GLY A 333 -5.38 -0.56 -24.74
CA GLY A 333 -5.81 0.83 -24.80
C GLY A 333 -6.22 1.38 -23.43
N ASN A 334 -7.39 2.03 -23.36
CA ASN A 334 -7.87 2.61 -22.10
C ASN A 334 -8.17 1.55 -21.01
N CYS A 335 -8.35 0.28 -21.37
CA CYS A 335 -8.56 -0.80 -20.40
C CYS A 335 -7.29 -1.15 -19.62
N ILE A 336 -6.11 -0.73 -20.10
CA ILE A 336 -4.83 -0.78 -19.39
C ILE A 336 -4.47 0.61 -18.86
N ALA A 337 -4.52 1.63 -19.73
CA ALA A 337 -4.03 2.96 -19.42
C ALA A 337 -4.75 3.64 -18.24
N GLY A 338 -6.08 3.50 -18.15
CA GLY A 338 -6.83 4.07 -17.04
C GLY A 338 -6.50 3.42 -15.68
N PRO A 339 -6.62 2.09 -15.55
CA PRO A 339 -6.29 1.39 -14.31
C PRO A 339 -4.83 1.57 -13.86
N ILE A 340 -3.88 1.59 -14.79
CA ILE A 340 -2.47 1.75 -14.44
C ILE A 340 -2.15 3.15 -13.92
N ASP A 341 -2.82 4.20 -14.41
CA ASP A 341 -2.67 5.56 -13.89
C ASP A 341 -3.22 5.71 -12.47
N LEU A 342 -4.33 5.03 -12.16
CA LEU A 342 -4.88 4.96 -10.80
C LEU A 342 -3.90 4.22 -9.88
N LEU A 343 -3.35 3.09 -10.33
CA LEU A 343 -2.39 2.28 -9.56
C LEU A 343 -1.08 3.04 -9.31
N ALA A 344 -0.58 3.75 -10.31
CA ALA A 344 0.64 4.55 -10.21
C ALA A 344 0.46 5.82 -9.35
N GLY A 345 -0.76 6.15 -8.95
CA GLY A 345 -1.08 7.40 -8.25
C GLY A 345 -0.86 8.64 -9.13
N MET A 346 -1.04 8.51 -10.44
CA MET A 346 -1.00 9.64 -11.39
C MET A 346 -2.38 10.21 -11.68
N ASN A 347 -3.42 9.37 -11.55
CA ASN A 347 -4.82 9.78 -11.62
C ASN A 347 -5.47 9.55 -10.25
N HIS A 348 -6.00 10.61 -9.65
CA HIS A 348 -6.70 10.54 -8.37
C HIS A 348 -8.21 10.77 -8.49
N SER A 349 -8.79 10.60 -9.67
CA SER A 349 -10.23 10.77 -9.90
C SER A 349 -11.03 9.58 -9.36
N PRO A 350 -11.92 9.78 -8.36
CA PRO A 350 -12.82 8.72 -7.89
C PRO A 350 -13.78 8.24 -8.98
N LEU A 351 -14.18 9.14 -9.88
CA LEU A 351 -15.06 8.80 -11.01
C LEU A 351 -14.36 7.86 -12.00
N ALA A 352 -13.06 8.05 -12.25
CA ALA A 352 -12.29 7.15 -13.10
C ALA A 352 -12.16 5.75 -12.47
N LEU A 353 -11.94 5.69 -11.15
CA LEU A 353 -11.93 4.43 -10.40
C LEU A 353 -13.27 3.69 -10.51
N ILE A 354 -14.38 4.37 -10.23
CA ILE A 354 -15.74 3.82 -10.35
C ILE A 354 -15.99 3.34 -11.78
N TYR A 355 -15.65 4.16 -12.78
CA TYR A 355 -15.84 3.85 -14.19
C TYR A 355 -15.13 2.55 -14.58
N HIS A 356 -13.84 2.41 -14.28
CA HIS A 356 -13.09 1.20 -14.63
C HIS A 356 -13.56 -0.03 -13.85
N PHE A 357 -13.86 0.13 -12.55
CA PHE A 357 -14.35 -0.97 -11.73
C PHE A 357 -15.67 -1.56 -12.25
N TYR A 358 -16.66 -0.71 -12.56
CA TYR A 358 -17.92 -1.18 -13.10
C TYR A 358 -17.80 -1.70 -14.54
N ARG A 359 -16.87 -1.17 -15.36
CA ARG A 359 -16.58 -1.76 -16.67
C ARG A 359 -16.00 -3.16 -16.56
N VAL A 360 -15.12 -3.41 -15.60
CA VAL A 360 -14.62 -4.76 -15.30
C VAL A 360 -15.78 -5.67 -14.88
N ALA A 361 -16.65 -5.23 -13.96
CA ALA A 361 -17.78 -6.04 -13.51
C ALA A 361 -18.74 -6.39 -14.67
N MET A 362 -19.11 -5.40 -15.50
CA MET A 362 -19.98 -5.64 -16.66
C MET A 362 -19.31 -6.53 -17.71
N TYR A 363 -18.00 -6.38 -17.92
CA TYR A 363 -17.26 -7.24 -18.84
C TYR A 363 -17.13 -8.68 -18.32
N ALA A 364 -16.94 -8.86 -17.01
CA ALA A 364 -16.97 -10.16 -16.35
C ALA A 364 -18.31 -10.87 -16.56
N ILE A 365 -19.42 -10.15 -16.37
CA ILE A 365 -20.78 -10.65 -16.62
C ILE A 365 -20.96 -11.03 -18.09
N PHE A 366 -20.52 -10.19 -19.01
CA PHE A 366 -20.58 -10.47 -20.44
C PHE A 366 -19.83 -11.77 -20.80
N ILE A 367 -18.60 -11.94 -20.31
CA ILE A 367 -17.80 -13.16 -20.52
C ILE A 367 -18.53 -14.38 -19.94
N MET A 368 -19.06 -14.27 -18.72
CA MET A 368 -19.78 -15.35 -18.06
C MET A 368 -21.02 -15.78 -18.84
N ILE A 369 -21.85 -14.83 -19.31
CA ILE A 369 -23.05 -15.13 -20.11
C ILE A 369 -22.65 -15.76 -21.45
N ARG A 370 -21.62 -15.23 -22.11
CA ARG A 370 -21.10 -15.78 -23.38
C ARG A 370 -20.62 -17.22 -23.20
N ASP A 371 -19.84 -17.50 -22.15
CA ASP A 371 -19.26 -18.81 -21.88
C ASP A 371 -20.34 -19.82 -21.41
N GLY A 372 -21.43 -19.36 -20.78
CA GLY A 372 -22.56 -20.20 -20.33
C GLY A 372 -23.50 -20.68 -21.44
N GLY A 373 -23.45 -20.05 -22.62
CA GLY A 373 -24.26 -20.43 -23.78
C GLY A 373 -25.78 -20.24 -23.60
N ILE A 374 -26.55 -20.58 -24.64
CA ILE A 374 -28.00 -20.34 -24.70
C ILE A 374 -28.77 -21.17 -23.65
N LEU A 375 -28.35 -22.41 -23.43
CA LEU A 375 -28.96 -23.33 -22.46
C LEU A 375 -28.75 -22.89 -21.00
N GLY A 376 -27.63 -22.21 -20.71
CA GLY A 376 -27.31 -21.67 -19.38
C GLY A 376 -27.82 -20.26 -19.12
N LEU A 377 -28.60 -19.67 -20.05
CA LEU A 377 -29.00 -18.27 -19.98
C LEU A 377 -29.79 -17.89 -18.72
N PRO A 378 -30.79 -18.66 -18.24
CA PRO A 378 -31.52 -18.30 -17.02
C PRO A 378 -30.63 -18.25 -15.77
N GLN A 379 -29.73 -19.23 -15.63
CA GLN A 379 -28.76 -19.27 -14.53
C GLN A 379 -27.73 -18.14 -14.66
N SER A 380 -27.29 -17.82 -15.88
CA SER A 380 -26.34 -16.75 -16.14
C SER A 380 -26.94 -15.37 -15.85
N LEU A 381 -28.23 -15.17 -16.09
CA LEU A 381 -28.93 -13.93 -15.73
C LEU A 381 -29.07 -13.74 -14.22
N TYR A 382 -29.38 -14.81 -13.48
CA TYR A 382 -29.36 -14.77 -12.03
C TYR A 382 -27.95 -14.49 -11.49
N SER A 383 -26.95 -15.19 -12.02
CA SER A 383 -25.54 -15.01 -11.64
C SER A 383 -25.03 -13.61 -12.02
N ALA A 384 -25.54 -13.01 -13.10
CA ALA A 384 -25.20 -11.64 -13.48
C ALA A 384 -25.62 -10.64 -12.40
N PHE A 385 -26.81 -10.82 -11.82
CA PHE A 385 -27.27 -10.01 -10.71
C PHE A 385 -26.41 -10.22 -9.46
N THR A 386 -26.09 -11.45 -9.09
CA THR A 386 -25.28 -11.71 -7.88
C THR A 386 -23.83 -11.22 -8.04
N VAL A 387 -23.23 -11.38 -9.22
CA VAL A 387 -21.91 -10.82 -9.56
C VAL A 387 -21.92 -9.29 -9.48
N PHE A 388 -22.94 -8.63 -10.06
CA PHE A 388 -23.05 -7.17 -9.99
C PHE A 388 -23.24 -6.67 -8.56
N PHE A 389 -24.09 -7.35 -7.78
CA PHE A 389 -24.29 -7.06 -6.36
C PHE A 389 -22.98 -7.21 -5.57
N THR A 390 -22.25 -8.31 -5.81
CA THR A 390 -20.93 -8.56 -5.21
C THR A 390 -19.95 -7.44 -5.55
N ALA A 391 -19.90 -6.98 -6.80
CA ALA A 391 -19.07 -5.84 -7.19
C ALA A 391 -19.42 -4.56 -6.41
N CYS A 392 -20.71 -4.23 -6.27
CA CYS A 392 -21.17 -3.10 -5.47
C CYS A 392 -20.74 -3.19 -4.00
N VAL A 393 -20.95 -4.34 -3.36
CA VAL A 393 -20.56 -4.58 -1.96
C VAL A 393 -19.04 -4.53 -1.78
N THR A 394 -18.26 -4.78 -2.84
CA THR A 394 -16.80 -4.74 -2.79
C THR A 394 -16.24 -3.32 -2.79
N ILE A 395 -16.83 -2.38 -3.54
CA ILE A 395 -16.27 -1.03 -3.69
C ILE A 395 -16.95 0.02 -2.82
N LEU A 396 -18.29 -0.05 -2.67
CA LEU A 396 -19.07 1.01 -2.02
C LEU A 396 -18.71 1.21 -0.53
N PRO A 397 -18.49 0.16 0.29
CA PRO A 397 -18.10 0.35 1.69
C PRO A 397 -16.77 1.10 1.84
N PHE A 398 -15.79 0.83 0.98
CA PHE A 398 -14.49 1.52 1.02
C PHE A 398 -14.60 2.98 0.54
N LEU A 399 -15.35 3.23 -0.53
CA LEU A 399 -15.64 4.59 -0.99
C LEU A 399 -16.33 5.41 0.11
N TRP A 400 -17.34 4.82 0.74
CA TRP A 400 -18.06 5.46 1.83
C TRP A 400 -17.18 5.69 3.06
N GLY A 401 -16.29 4.74 3.38
CA GLY A 401 -15.32 4.86 4.47
C GLY A 401 -14.36 6.04 4.28
N GLU A 402 -13.87 6.27 3.07
CA GLU A 402 -13.01 7.42 2.74
C GLU A 402 -13.78 8.75 2.64
N LEU A 403 -15.09 8.72 2.36
CA LEU A 403 -15.92 9.94 2.35
C LEU A 403 -16.32 10.39 3.76
N LYS A 404 -16.65 9.43 4.65
CA LYS A 404 -17.06 9.67 6.04
C LYS A 404 -15.90 9.98 6.97
N GLY A 405 -14.80 9.24 6.83
CA GLY A 405 -13.60 9.41 7.64
C GLY A 405 -13.02 10.76 7.37
#